data_AF-N1U2Z4-F1
#
_entry.id   AF-N1U2Z4-F1
#
_cell.length_a   1.000
_cell.length_b   1.000
_cell.length_c   1.000
_cell.angle_alpha   90.00
_cell.angle_beta   90.00
_cell.angle_gamma   90.00
#
_symmetry.space_group_name_H-M   'P 1'
#
loop_
_entity.id
_entity.type
_entity.pdbx_description
1 polymer ?
#
loop_
_entity_poly.entity_id
_entity_poly.type
_entity_poly.pdbx_seq_one_letter_code
_entity_poly.pdbx_strand_id
1 'polypeptide(L)'
;MKQKLSLFIIAFLIQCIADSERTNCRENLGYINTERDALLSILFAQEAKNDPKDEINKPIYFSYYYYLYEKSIQRERKCDNDIILKIFSPESKDLQ
;
A
#
# COMPACT_ATOMS: atom_id res chain seq x y z
N MET A 1 25.65 -0.26 33.37
CA MET A 1 24.18 -0.05 33.37
C MET A 1 23.73 0.97 32.31
N LYS A 2 24.29 2.19 32.27
CA LYS A 2 23.91 3.25 31.29
C LYS A 2 23.98 2.83 29.81
N GLN A 3 25.00 2.06 29.43
CA GLN A 3 25.20 1.60 28.05
C GLN A 3 24.14 0.60 27.58
N LYS A 4 23.68 -0.29 28.48
CA LYS A 4 22.59 -1.24 28.20
C LYS A 4 21.24 -0.53 28.07
N LEU A 5 21.01 0.50 28.88
CA LEU A 5 19.80 1.32 28.80
C LEU A 5 19.72 2.10 27.48
N SER A 6 20.85 2.63 27.00
CA SER A 6 20.93 3.32 25.70
C SER A 6 20.63 2.39 24.52
N LEU A 7 21.15 1.16 24.53
CA LEU A 7 20.85 0.17 23.49
C LEU A 7 19.36 -0.22 23.45
N PHE A 8 18.71 -0.34 24.61
CA PHE A 8 17.27 -0.60 24.69
C PHE A 8 16.43 0.54 24.12
N ILE A 9 16.79 1.80 24.43
CA ILE A 9 16.09 2.98 23.89
C ILE A 9 16.21 3.03 22.37
N ILE A 10 17.40 2.75 21.83
CA ILE A 10 17.62 2.72 20.37
C ILE A 10 16.77 1.62 19.72
N ALA A 11 16.77 0.41 20.29
CA ALA A 11 15.96 -0.69 19.77
C ALA A 11 14.45 -0.36 19.79
N PHE A 12 13.97 0.27 20.85
CA PHE A 12 12.57 0.69 20.99
C PHE A 12 12.18 1.77 19.96
N LEU A 13 13.05 2.76 19.74
CA LEU A 13 12.80 3.80 18.73
C LEU A 13 12.74 3.21 17.31
N ILE A 14 13.63 2.27 16.98
CA ILE A 14 13.64 1.59 15.67
C ILE A 14 12.35 0.79 15.47
N GLN A 15 11.85 0.12 16.52
CA GLN A 15 10.56 -0.59 16.46
C GLN A 15 9.38 0.34 16.19
N CYS A 16 9.30 1.49 16.88
CA CYS A 16 8.22 2.46 16.64
C CYS A 16 8.25 3.05 15.23
N ILE A 17 9.45 3.33 14.69
CA ILE A 17 9.60 3.84 13.32
C ILE A 17 9.14 2.78 12.32
N ALA A 18 9.55 1.52 12.51
CA ALA A 18 9.15 0.41 11.66
C ALA A 18 7.62 0.17 11.69
N ASP A 19 6.97 0.25 12.85
CA ASP A 19 5.51 0.08 12.95
C ASP A 19 4.75 1.24 12.30
N SER A 20 5.24 2.48 12.44
CA SER A 20 4.68 3.65 11.77
C SER A 20 4.79 3.50 10.24
N GLU A 21 5.94 3.08 9.75
CA GLU A 21 6.19 2.90 8.33
C GLU A 21 5.40 1.71 7.74
N ARG A 22 5.22 0.62 8.50
CA ARG A 22 4.31 -0.48 8.13
C ARG A 22 2.86 -0.02 8.02
N THR A 23 2.39 0.74 9.00
CA THR A 23 1.02 1.26 9.02
C THR A 23 0.78 2.19 7.84
N ASN A 24 1.71 3.12 7.60
CA ASN A 24 1.70 3.99 6.43
C ASN A 24 1.70 3.19 5.12
N CYS A 25 2.49 2.13 5.03
CA CYS A 25 2.51 1.22 3.89
C CYS A 25 1.14 0.57 3.63
N ARG A 26 0.50 0.03 4.68
CA ARG A 26 -0.82 -0.61 4.58
C ARG A 26 -1.92 0.39 4.23
N GLU A 27 -1.97 1.53 4.89
CA GLU A 27 -3.01 2.54 4.68
C GLU A 27 -2.92 3.15 3.28
N ASN A 28 -1.71 3.50 2.81
CA ASN A 28 -1.55 4.05 1.47
C ASN A 28 -1.84 3.01 0.37
N LEU A 29 -1.40 1.76 0.54
CA LEU A 29 -1.71 0.70 -0.41
C LEU A 29 -3.23 0.42 -0.42
N GLY A 30 -3.85 0.40 0.75
CA GLY A 30 -5.31 0.26 0.90
C GLY A 30 -6.07 1.38 0.21
N TYR A 31 -5.64 2.62 0.35
CA TYR A 31 -6.24 3.78 -0.34
C TYR A 31 -6.16 3.63 -1.87
N ILE A 32 -4.97 3.34 -2.40
CA ILE A 32 -4.75 3.17 -3.85
C ILE A 32 -5.62 2.03 -4.40
N ASN A 33 -5.66 0.89 -3.69
CA ASN A 33 -6.47 -0.25 -4.10
C ASN A 33 -7.97 0.08 -4.07
N THR A 34 -8.44 0.76 -3.02
CA THR A 34 -9.85 1.17 -2.91
C THR A 34 -10.24 2.10 -4.06
N GLU A 35 -9.39 3.08 -4.39
CA GLU A 35 -9.62 3.99 -5.51
C GLU A 35 -9.65 3.25 -6.85
N ARG A 36 -8.72 2.31 -7.05
CA ARG A 36 -8.65 1.47 -8.25
C ARG A 36 -9.90 0.60 -8.41
N ASP A 37 -10.37 -0.03 -7.32
CA ASP A 37 -11.53 -0.92 -7.31
C ASP A 37 -12.84 -0.13 -7.53
N ALA A 38 -12.92 1.09 -6.98
CA ALA A 38 -14.01 2.02 -7.28
C ALA A 38 -14.03 2.39 -8.77
N LEU A 39 -12.86 2.65 -9.37
CA LEU A 39 -12.76 2.96 -10.80
C LEU A 39 -13.18 1.78 -11.68
N LEU A 40 -12.80 0.57 -11.30
CA LEU A 40 -13.20 -0.65 -11.99
C LEU A 40 -14.72 -0.84 -11.92
N SER A 41 -15.31 -0.54 -10.75
CA SER A 41 -16.77 -0.58 -10.58
C SER A 41 -17.49 0.42 -11.48
N ILE A 42 -16.93 1.62 -11.68
CA ILE A 42 -17.45 2.62 -12.64
C ILE A 42 -17.37 2.06 -14.06
N LEU A 43 -16.22 1.51 -14.47
CA LEU A 43 -16.02 0.94 -15.81
C LEU A 43 -17.03 -0.17 -16.12
N PHE A 44 -17.30 -1.07 -15.17
CA PHE A 44 -18.31 -2.12 -15.35
C PHE A 44 -19.74 -1.56 -15.36
N ALA A 45 -20.05 -0.57 -14.53
CA ALA A 45 -21.37 0.07 -14.52
C ALA A 45 -21.65 0.81 -15.83
N GLN A 46 -20.62 1.37 -16.47
CA GLN A 46 -20.70 2.03 -17.77
C GLN A 46 -20.98 1.05 -18.92
N GLU A 47 -20.34 -0.12 -18.91
CA GLU A 47 -20.63 -1.18 -19.90
C GLU A 47 -22.11 -1.63 -19.87
N ALA A 48 -22.76 -1.56 -18.71
CA ALA A 48 -24.16 -1.94 -18.59
C ALA A 48 -25.15 -0.89 -19.15
N LYS A 49 -24.74 0.37 -19.31
CA LYS A 49 -25.64 1.49 -19.61
C LYS A 49 -25.75 1.87 -21.09
N ASN A 50 -24.83 1.43 -21.97
CA ASN A 50 -24.82 1.76 -23.41
C ASN A 50 -25.03 3.27 -23.72
N ASP A 51 -24.51 4.18 -22.88
CA ASP A 51 -24.56 5.63 -23.12
C ASP A 51 -23.33 6.07 -23.96
N PRO A 52 -23.50 6.78 -25.08
CA PRO A 52 -22.38 7.29 -25.88
C PRO A 52 -21.38 8.16 -25.10
N LYS A 53 -21.82 8.83 -24.02
CA LYS A 53 -20.92 9.61 -23.15
C LYS A 53 -19.99 8.71 -22.33
N ASP A 54 -20.45 7.52 -21.98
CA ASP A 54 -19.66 6.54 -21.25
C ASP A 54 -18.55 5.95 -22.14
N GLU A 55 -18.80 5.75 -23.44
CA GLU A 55 -17.78 5.35 -24.42
C GLU A 55 -16.63 6.36 -24.54
N ILE A 56 -16.93 7.66 -24.51
CA ILE A 56 -15.90 8.72 -24.60
C ILE A 56 -15.03 8.77 -23.34
N ASN A 57 -15.61 8.51 -22.17
CA ASN A 57 -14.88 8.57 -20.90
C ASN A 57 -14.15 7.26 -20.54
N LYS A 58 -14.54 6.14 -21.16
CA LYS A 58 -13.97 4.80 -20.94
C LYS A 58 -12.43 4.77 -21.04
N PRO A 59 -11.77 5.38 -22.06
CA PRO A 59 -10.31 5.39 -22.15
C PRO A 59 -9.64 6.16 -21.00
N ILE A 60 -10.27 7.23 -20.51
CA ILE A 60 -9.76 8.03 -19.38
C ILE A 60 -9.78 7.18 -18.12
N TYR A 61 -10.89 6.51 -17.84
CA TYR A 61 -11.00 5.61 -16.70
C TYR A 61 -10.02 4.44 -16.80
N PHE A 62 -9.87 3.79 -17.96
CA PHE A 62 -8.86 2.73 -18.12
C PHE A 62 -7.43 3.22 -17.90
N SER A 63 -7.10 4.40 -18.41
CA SER A 63 -5.76 4.98 -18.23
C SER A 63 -5.48 5.27 -16.76
N TYR A 64 -6.47 5.81 -16.04
CA TYR A 64 -6.33 6.09 -14.61
C TYR A 64 -6.30 4.81 -13.78
N TYR A 65 -7.08 3.79 -14.13
CA TYR A 65 -7.00 2.45 -13.53
C TYR A 65 -5.58 1.89 -13.65
N TYR A 66 -4.99 1.95 -14.86
CA TYR A 66 -3.63 1.46 -15.10
C TYR A 66 -2.59 2.23 -14.28
N TYR A 67 -2.74 3.56 -14.19
CA TYR A 67 -1.89 4.38 -13.32
C TYR A 67 -1.95 3.93 -11.85
N LEU A 68 -3.16 3.72 -11.31
CA LEU A 68 -3.34 3.25 -9.94
C LEU A 68 -2.80 1.82 -9.74
N TYR A 69 -2.95 0.95 -10.73
CA TYR A 69 -2.37 -0.39 -10.72
C TYR A 69 -0.84 -0.36 -10.61
N GLU A 70 -0.15 0.38 -11.47
CA GLU A 70 1.31 0.54 -11.41
C GLU A 70 1.76 1.13 -10.08
N LYS A 71 1.03 2.16 -9.59
CA LYS A 71 1.32 2.79 -8.30
C LYS A 71 1.17 1.81 -7.14
N SER A 72 0.16 0.93 -7.17
CA SER A 72 -0.06 -0.10 -6.15
C SER A 72 1.09 -1.10 -6.11
N ILE A 73 1.55 -1.61 -7.27
CA ILE A 73 2.67 -2.55 -7.36
C ILE A 73 3.97 -1.90 -6.87
N GLN A 74 4.24 -0.66 -7.28
CA GLN A 74 5.43 0.05 -6.80
C GLN A 74 5.42 0.25 -5.29
N ARG A 75 4.25 0.49 -4.70
CA ARG A 75 4.10 0.66 -3.26
C ARG A 75 4.29 -0.67 -2.53
N GLU A 76 3.63 -1.73 -3.00
CA GLU A 76 3.78 -3.09 -2.48
C GLU A 76 5.25 -3.51 -2.48
N ARG A 77 5.96 -3.36 -3.62
CA ARG A 77 7.40 -3.64 -3.71
C ARG A 77 8.24 -2.82 -2.73
N LYS A 78 7.91 -1.55 -2.50
CA LYS A 78 8.63 -0.72 -1.51
C LYS A 78 8.40 -1.23 -0.09
N CYS A 79 7.17 -1.59 0.24
CA CYS A 79 6.80 -2.11 1.55
C CYS A 79 7.41 -3.50 1.81
N ASP A 80 7.47 -4.35 0.77
CA ASP A 80 8.03 -5.69 0.87
C ASP A 80 9.56 -5.71 0.86
N ASN A 81 10.22 -4.78 0.14
CA ASN A 81 11.69 -4.74 0.09
C ASN A 81 12.33 -3.95 1.23
N ASP A 82 11.53 -3.41 2.15
CA ASP A 82 12.05 -2.76 3.34
C ASP A 82 12.51 -3.80 4.37
N ILE A 83 13.84 -3.93 4.50
CA ILE A 83 14.50 -4.87 5.41
C ILE A 83 14.16 -4.56 6.87
N ILE A 84 13.99 -3.29 7.23
CA ILE A 84 13.62 -2.89 8.59
C ILE A 84 12.19 -3.38 8.86
N LEU A 85 11.25 -3.13 7.94
CA LEU A 85 9.87 -3.61 8.09
C LEU A 85 9.77 -5.13 8.19
N LYS A 86 10.60 -5.86 7.44
CA LYS A 86 10.69 -7.33 7.47
C LYS A 86 11.25 -7.86 8.80
N ILE A 87 12.35 -7.31 9.30
CA ILE A 87 12.96 -7.77 10.56
C ILE A 87 12.01 -7.54 11.74
N PHE A 88 11.32 -6.40 11.75
CA PHE A 88 10.38 -6.06 12.81
C PHE A 88 8.94 -6.50 12.52
N SER A 89 8.70 -7.38 11.54
CA SER A 89 7.36 -7.90 11.25
C SER A 89 6.86 -8.84 12.34
N PRO A 90 5.54 -8.94 12.57
CA PRO A 90 5.00 -9.95 13.48
C PRO A 90 5.33 -11.35 12.96
N GLU A 91 5.27 -11.54 11.64
CA GLU A 91 5.55 -12.80 10.94
C GLU A 91 7.02 -13.24 11.07
N SER A 92 7.97 -12.32 11.24
CA SER A 92 9.37 -12.68 11.51
C SER A 92 9.58 -13.29 12.89
N LYS A 93 8.61 -13.09 13.80
CA LYS A 93 8.60 -13.70 15.13
C LYS A 93 7.93 -15.07 15.15
N ASP A 94 7.21 -15.45 14.10
CA ASP A 94 6.62 -16.80 13.94
C ASP A 94 7.67 -17.87 13.55
N LEU A 95 8.91 -17.45 13.28
CA LEU A 95 10.07 -18.32 12.99
C LEU A 95 10.92 -18.67 14.23
N GLN A 96 10.43 -18.41 15.45
CA GLN A 96 11.06 -18.83 16.72
C GLN A 96 10.30 -19.94 17.43
#